data_AF-A0A4P6AQD2-F1
#
_entry.id   AF-A0A4P6AQD2-F1
#
_cell.length_a   1.000
_cell.length_b   1.000
_cell.length_c   1.000
_cell.angle_alpha   90.00
_cell.angle_beta   90.00
_cell.angle_gamma   90.00
#
_symmetry.space_group_name_H-M   'P 1'
#
loop_
_entity.id
_entity.type
_entity.pdbx_description
1 polymer ?
#
loop_
_entity_poly.entity_id
_entity_poly.type
_entity_poly.pdbx_seq_one_letter_code
_entity_poly.pdbx_strand_id
1 'polypeptide(L)'
;MKVVHVAVGVISRGTDIFITLRPDNVHQGGKWEFPGGKVEEGETLLEALSRELAEEVGIDVISTQPITIITHDYGDKIVKLDVHSVSEFTGEPHGKEGQLSKWINVHQLDASDFPEANVPIITALKQQ
;
A
#
# COMPACT_ATOMS: atom_id res chain seq x y z
N MET A 1 -10.26 4.41 22.23
CA MET A 1 -9.82 4.81 20.88
C MET A 1 -9.36 3.55 20.16
N LYS A 2 -9.95 3.22 19.01
CA LYS A 2 -9.64 1.98 18.28
C LYS A 2 -8.39 2.22 17.42
N VAL A 3 -7.40 1.33 17.53
CA VAL A 3 -6.24 1.32 16.63
C VAL A 3 -6.52 0.33 15.52
N VAL A 4 -6.37 0.77 14.28
CA VAL A 4 -6.48 -0.06 13.08
C VAL A 4 -5.07 -0.24 12.53
N HIS A 5 -4.60 -1.49 12.53
CA HIS A 5 -3.30 -1.85 11.96
C HIS A 5 -3.49 -2.25 10.49
N VAL A 6 -2.72 -1.64 9.60
CA VAL A 6 -2.82 -1.83 8.16
C VAL A 6 -1.43 -2.19 7.64
N ALA A 7 -1.33 -3.29 6.91
CA ALA A 7 -0.13 -3.66 6.17
C ALA A 7 -0.19 -3.00 4.78
N VAL A 8 0.88 -2.32 4.39
CA VAL A 8 0.96 -1.60 3.10
C VAL A 8 2.13 -2.13 2.28
N GLY A 9 1.85 -2.54 1.03
CA GLY A 9 2.83 -3.06 0.10
C GLY A 9 3.28 -2.04 -0.93
N VAL A 10 4.53 -1.61 -0.86
CA VAL A 10 5.19 -0.88 -1.95
C VAL A 10 5.81 -1.89 -2.90
N ILE A 11 5.03 -2.30 -3.91
CA ILE A 11 5.49 -3.24 -4.93
C ILE A 11 6.38 -2.49 -5.92
N SER A 12 7.62 -2.97 -6.08
CA SER A 12 8.62 -2.27 -6.90
C SER A 12 9.31 -3.17 -7.93
N ARG A 13 9.66 -2.56 -9.07
CA ARG A 13 10.55 -3.12 -10.10
C ARG A 13 11.58 -2.06 -10.45
N GLY A 14 12.75 -2.14 -9.83
CA GLY A 14 13.75 -1.08 -9.93
C GLY A 14 13.21 0.23 -9.34
N THR A 15 13.10 1.27 -10.16
CA THR A 15 12.57 2.58 -9.73
C THR A 15 11.08 2.75 -10.00
N ASP A 16 10.42 1.76 -10.61
CA ASP A 16 8.98 1.81 -10.86
C ASP A 16 8.21 1.17 -9.71
N ILE A 17 7.14 1.85 -9.30
CA ILE A 17 6.25 1.47 -8.21
C ILE A 17 4.86 1.18 -8.77
N PHE A 18 4.26 0.07 -8.34
CA PHE A 18 2.89 -0.26 -8.72
C PHE A 18 1.90 0.43 -7.78
N ILE A 19 0.90 1.10 -8.37
CA ILE A 19 -0.15 1.82 -7.64
C ILE A 19 -1.52 1.49 -8.22
N THR A 20 -2.53 1.53 -7.35
CA THR A 20 -3.94 1.28 -7.68
C THR A 20 -4.77 2.53 -7.43
N LEU A 21 -5.87 2.69 -8.17
CA LEU A 21 -6.79 3.81 -8.00
C LEU A 21 -7.94 3.38 -7.09
N ARG A 22 -8.19 4.17 -6.05
CA ARG A 22 -9.32 3.96 -5.15
C ARG A 22 -10.64 4.10 -5.89
N PRO A 23 -11.59 3.17 -5.70
CA PRO A 23 -12.96 3.34 -6.19
C PRO A 23 -13.56 4.68 -5.76
N ASP A 24 -14.32 5.34 -6.64
CA ASP A 24 -14.90 6.66 -6.34
C ASP A 24 -15.84 6.67 -5.13
N ASN A 25 -16.41 5.52 -4.79
CA ASN A 25 -17.40 5.36 -3.71
C ASN A 25 -16.78 5.11 -2.32
N VAL A 26 -15.46 5.04 -2.17
CA VAL A 26 -14.80 4.89 -0.86
C VAL A 26 -14.32 6.23 -0.29
N HIS A 27 -14.00 6.26 1.00
CA HIS A 27 -13.46 7.46 1.66
C HIS A 27 -12.16 7.90 0.97
N GLN A 28 -12.12 9.10 0.40
CA GLN A 28 -11.06 9.60 -0.50
C GLN A 28 -10.92 8.82 -1.82
N GLY A 29 -12.04 8.42 -2.44
CA GLY A 29 -12.09 7.84 -3.78
C GLY A 29 -11.48 8.74 -4.86
N GLY A 30 -11.04 8.13 -5.97
CA GLY A 30 -10.38 8.83 -7.08
C GLY A 30 -8.91 9.20 -6.82
N LYS A 31 -8.36 8.81 -5.66
CA LYS A 31 -6.93 8.96 -5.34
C LYS A 31 -6.15 7.67 -5.62
N TRP A 32 -4.88 7.81 -5.97
CA TRP A 32 -3.96 6.66 -6.05
C TRP A 32 -3.59 6.18 -4.64
N GLU A 33 -3.33 4.89 -4.50
CA GLU A 33 -2.85 4.29 -3.26
C GLU A 33 -1.84 3.18 -3.50
N PHE A 34 -1.20 2.77 -2.41
CA PHE A 34 -0.39 1.56 -2.37
C PHE A 34 -1.29 0.41 -1.92
N PRO A 35 -1.27 -0.75 -2.60
CA PRO A 35 -2.07 -1.91 -2.23
C PRO A 35 -1.79 -2.40 -0.80
N GLY A 36 -2.79 -3.01 -0.18
CA GLY A 36 -2.70 -3.52 1.17
C GLY A 36 -3.96 -3.27 1.98
N GLY A 37 -4.02 -3.84 3.17
CA GLY A 37 -5.24 -3.86 3.95
C GLY A 37 -5.03 -4.11 5.43
N LYS A 38 -6.14 -4.32 6.12
CA LYS A 38 -6.17 -4.41 7.57
C LYS A 38 -5.57 -5.75 8.02
N VAL A 39 -4.74 -5.69 9.05
CA VAL A 39 -4.27 -6.89 9.75
C VAL A 39 -5.42 -7.42 10.59
N GLU A 40 -5.85 -8.65 10.29
CA GLU A 40 -6.97 -9.29 10.99
C GLU A 40 -6.53 -9.99 12.28
N GLU A 41 -7.49 -10.34 13.13
CA GLU A 41 -7.20 -11.00 14.40
C GLU A 41 -6.57 -12.38 14.17
N GLY A 42 -5.44 -12.64 14.82
CA GLY A 42 -4.68 -13.88 14.66
C GLY A 42 -3.72 -13.88 13.47
N GLU A 43 -3.69 -12.81 12.67
CA GLU A 43 -2.81 -12.66 11.51
C GLU A 43 -1.53 -11.89 11.87
N THR A 44 -0.38 -12.34 11.38
CA THR A 44 0.85 -11.55 11.39
C THR A 44 0.81 -10.46 10.30
N LEU A 45 1.64 -9.44 10.42
CA LEU A 45 1.73 -8.39 9.40
C LEU A 45 2.02 -8.95 7.99
N LEU A 46 2.94 -9.92 7.91
CA LEU A 46 3.36 -10.50 6.63
C LEU A 46 2.29 -11.42 6.03
N GLU A 47 1.53 -12.13 6.87
CA GLU A 47 0.36 -12.90 6.41
C GLU A 47 -0.71 -11.97 5.84
N ALA A 48 -1.02 -10.87 6.55
CA ALA A 48 -1.95 -9.85 6.08
C ALA A 48 -1.50 -9.27 4.75
N LEU A 49 -0.23 -8.84 4.67
CA LEU A 49 0.31 -8.26 3.45
C LEU A 49 0.25 -9.25 2.29
N SER A 50 0.63 -10.51 2.50
CA SER A 50 0.60 -11.52 1.43
C SER A 50 -0.82 -11.79 0.95
N ARG A 51 -1.78 -11.95 1.88
CA ARG A 51 -3.20 -12.15 1.56
C ARG A 51 -3.77 -10.98 0.77
N GLU A 52 -3.59 -9.76 1.25
CA GLU A 52 -4.12 -8.55 0.62
C GLU A 52 -3.54 -8.37 -0.78
N LEU A 53 -2.22 -8.54 -0.97
CA LEU A 53 -1.62 -8.41 -2.30
C LEU A 53 -2.06 -9.52 -3.28
N ALA A 54 -2.32 -10.73 -2.77
CA ALA A 54 -2.89 -11.81 -3.58
C ALA A 54 -4.35 -11.53 -3.98
N GLU A 55 -5.14 -10.95 -3.09
CA GLU A 55 -6.56 -10.61 -3.28
C GLU A 55 -6.73 -9.40 -4.21
N GLU A 56 -6.06 -8.29 -3.92
CA GLU A 56 -6.24 -7.01 -4.59
C GLU A 56 -5.50 -6.92 -5.92
N VAL A 57 -4.28 -7.49 -6.00
CA VAL A 57 -3.39 -7.26 -7.14
C VAL A 57 -2.80 -8.51 -7.80
N GLY A 58 -3.16 -9.68 -7.29
CA GLY A 58 -2.89 -10.97 -7.93
C GLY A 58 -1.43 -11.40 -7.90
N ILE A 59 -0.68 -11.05 -6.85
CA ILE A 59 0.70 -11.52 -6.65
C ILE A 59 0.86 -12.30 -5.36
N ASP A 60 1.80 -13.25 -5.37
CA ASP A 60 2.25 -13.96 -4.17
C ASP A 60 3.60 -13.40 -3.72
N VAL A 61 3.66 -12.90 -2.50
CA VAL A 61 4.87 -12.29 -1.91
C VAL A 61 5.91 -13.36 -1.57
N ILE A 62 7.15 -13.19 -2.02
CA ILE A 62 8.27 -14.07 -1.65
C ILE A 62 9.04 -13.48 -0.47
N SER A 63 9.38 -12.19 -0.54
CA SER A 63 10.12 -11.50 0.51
C SER A 63 9.73 -10.02 0.57
N THR A 64 9.91 -9.42 1.76
CA THR A 64 9.62 -8.00 1.99
C THR A 64 10.69 -7.36 2.87
N GLN A 65 10.82 -6.04 2.81
CA GLN A 65 11.65 -5.29 3.75
C GLN A 65 10.85 -4.13 4.37
N PRO A 66 10.97 -3.89 5.68
CA PRO A 66 10.30 -2.76 6.31
C PRO A 66 10.87 -1.43 5.79
N ILE A 67 9.98 -0.50 5.43
CA ILE A 67 10.34 0.87 5.04
C ILE A 67 10.13 1.79 6.24
N THR A 68 8.90 1.85 6.76
CA THR A 68 8.53 2.79 7.83
C THR A 68 7.19 2.40 8.47
N ILE A 69 6.92 2.96 9.65
CA ILE A 69 5.61 2.89 10.30
C ILE A 69 5.07 4.31 10.43
N ILE A 70 3.85 4.52 9.93
CA ILE A 70 3.15 5.80 9.99
C ILE A 70 1.93 5.64 10.87
N THR A 71 1.72 6.57 11.80
CA THR A 71 0.52 6.63 12.61
C THR A 71 -0.23 7.90 12.27
N HIS A 72 -1.49 7.76 11.87
CA HIS A 72 -2.38 8.89 11.54
C HIS A 72 -3.61 8.85 12.44
N ASP A 73 -3.91 9.98 13.08
CA ASP A 73 -5.06 10.15 13.96
C ASP A 73 -6.20 10.83 13.20
N TYR A 74 -7.28 10.10 12.94
CA TYR A 74 -8.49 10.63 12.29
C TYR A 74 -9.49 11.21 13.32
N GLY A 75 -9.14 11.28 14.60
CA GLY A 75 -9.95 11.76 15.71
C GLY A 75 -10.85 10.68 16.31
N ASP A 76 -11.53 9.89 15.47
CA ASP A 76 -12.38 8.76 15.89
C ASP A 76 -11.60 7.43 16.02
N LYS A 77 -10.55 7.27 15.21
CA LYS A 77 -9.65 6.10 15.19
C LYS A 77 -8.21 6.50 14.87
N ILE A 78 -7.28 5.66 15.30
CA ILE A 78 -5.88 5.74 14.91
C ILE A 78 -5.63 4.69 13.83
N VAL A 79 -5.02 5.08 12.72
CA VAL A 79 -4.56 4.15 11.67
C VAL A 79 -3.04 4.04 11.77
N LYS A 80 -2.54 2.83 12.02
CA LYS A 80 -1.11 2.48 11.96
C LYS A 80 -0.87 1.79 10.61
N LEU A 81 -0.17 2.48 9.71
CA LEU A 81 0.33 1.92 8.45
C LEU A 81 1.72 1.34 8.70
N ASP A 82 1.88 0.04 8.53
CA ASP A 82 3.18 -0.64 8.55
C ASP A 82 3.58 -0.96 7.10
N VAL A 83 4.61 -0.25 6.63
CA VAL A 83 4.89 -0.11 5.20
C VAL A 83 6.10 -0.94 4.84
N HIS A 84 5.93 -1.85 3.89
CA HIS A 84 6.96 -2.78 3.44
C HIS A 84 7.22 -2.63 1.94
N SER A 85 8.48 -2.72 1.50
CA SER A 85 8.81 -2.89 0.10
C SER A 85 8.66 -4.36 -0.29
N VAL A 86 8.17 -4.59 -1.51
CA VAL A 86 7.96 -5.93 -2.09
C VAL A 86 8.58 -5.94 -3.49
N SER A 87 9.83 -6.38 -3.58
CA SER A 87 10.56 -6.49 -4.86
C SER A 87 10.68 -7.93 -5.36
N GLU A 88 10.41 -8.92 -4.52
CA GLU A 88 10.42 -10.35 -4.87
C GLU A 88 9.03 -10.94 -4.67
N PHE A 89 8.39 -11.32 -5.77
CA PHE A 89 7.04 -11.87 -5.80
C PHE A 89 6.86 -12.72 -7.06
N THR A 90 5.80 -13.53 -7.08
CA THR A 90 5.34 -14.22 -8.29
C THR A 90 4.00 -13.65 -8.76
N GLY A 91 3.66 -13.87 -10.04
CA GLY A 91 2.49 -13.25 -10.67
C GLY A 91 2.81 -11.92 -11.34
N GLU A 92 1.78 -11.30 -11.94
CA GLU A 92 1.86 -9.99 -12.57
C GLU A 92 0.87 -9.03 -11.89
N PRO A 93 1.33 -7.96 -11.24
CA PRO A 93 0.46 -6.98 -10.63
C PRO A 93 -0.54 -6.39 -11.62
N HIS A 94 -1.82 -6.46 -11.28
CA HIS A 94 -2.93 -5.84 -12.02
C HIS A 94 -4.06 -5.52 -11.04
N GLY A 95 -4.98 -4.63 -11.39
CA GLY A 95 -6.17 -4.42 -10.55
C GLY A 95 -7.12 -5.61 -10.59
N LYS A 96 -6.94 -6.58 -9.69
CA LYS A 96 -7.68 -7.85 -9.67
C LYS A 96 -9.16 -7.68 -9.29
N GLU A 97 -9.48 -6.60 -8.59
CA GLU A 97 -10.85 -6.20 -8.24
C GLU A 97 -11.47 -5.24 -9.27
N GLY A 98 -10.83 -5.06 -10.43
CA GLY A 98 -11.30 -4.18 -11.51
C GLY A 98 -10.92 -2.71 -11.32
N GLN A 99 -10.08 -2.40 -10.33
CA GLN A 99 -9.51 -1.08 -10.12
C GLN A 99 -8.48 -0.72 -11.20
N LEU A 100 -8.37 0.58 -11.52
CA LEU A 100 -7.30 1.04 -12.40
C LEU A 100 -5.96 0.87 -11.69
N SER A 101 -4.95 0.45 -12.42
CA SER A 101 -3.60 0.25 -11.89
C SER A 101 -2.55 0.67 -12.91
N LYS A 102 -1.39 1.11 -12.42
CA LYS A 102 -0.25 1.42 -13.28
C LYS A 102 1.07 1.28 -12.54
N TRP A 103 2.12 1.05 -13.32
CA TRP A 103 3.49 1.30 -12.90
C TRP A 103 3.81 2.78 -13.11
N ILE A 104 4.44 3.41 -12.12
CA ILE A 104 4.92 4.78 -12.20
C ILE A 104 6.31 4.88 -11.60
N ASN A 105 7.16 5.70 -12.21
CA ASN A 105 8.48 5.93 -11.66
C ASN A 105 8.37 6.64 -10.30
N VAL A 106 9.16 6.23 -9.31
CA VAL A 106 9.16 6.79 -7.95
C VAL A 106 9.32 8.31 -7.94
N HIS A 107 10.12 8.86 -8.86
CA HIS A 107 10.35 10.30 -8.94
C HIS A 107 9.15 11.07 -9.54
N GLN A 108 8.26 10.38 -10.25
CA GLN A 108 7.03 10.94 -10.84
C GLN A 108 5.81 10.85 -9.91
N LEU A 109 5.92 10.20 -8.75
CA LEU A 109 4.86 10.18 -7.75
C LEU A 109 4.55 11.61 -7.27
N ASP A 110 3.31 12.07 -7.45
CA ASP A 110 2.82 13.31 -6.88
C ASP A 110 2.05 13.01 -5.60
N ALA A 111 2.51 13.54 -4.46
CA ALA A 111 1.90 13.28 -3.16
C ALA A 111 0.47 13.84 -3.04
N SER A 112 0.09 14.83 -3.86
CA SER A 112 -1.26 15.40 -3.87
C SER A 112 -2.32 14.45 -4.44
N ASP A 113 -1.90 13.48 -5.25
CA ASP A 113 -2.79 12.46 -5.81
C ASP A 113 -3.10 11.31 -4.84
N PHE A 114 -2.51 11.32 -3.64
CA PHE A 114 -2.62 10.24 -2.64
C PHE A 114 -3.32 10.72 -1.37
N PRO A 115 -3.83 9.80 -0.52
CA PRO A 115 -4.28 10.14 0.82
C PRO A 115 -3.16 10.79 1.65
N GLU A 116 -3.51 11.71 2.55
CA GLU A 116 -2.52 12.43 3.38
C GLU A 116 -1.62 11.47 4.18
N ALA A 117 -2.16 10.33 4.61
CA ALA A 117 -1.42 9.30 5.34
C ALA A 117 -0.31 8.63 4.49
N ASN A 118 -0.36 8.75 3.16
CA ASN A 118 0.62 8.15 2.23
C ASN A 118 1.74 9.13 1.86
N VAL A 119 1.60 10.42 2.13
CA VAL A 119 2.63 11.44 1.86
C VAL A 119 3.99 11.08 2.49
N PRO A 120 4.06 10.58 3.75
CA PRO A 120 5.34 10.16 4.33
C PRO A 120 5.94 8.94 3.64
N ILE A 121 5.12 8.05 3.06
CA ILE A 121 5.59 6.90 2.28
C ILE A 121 6.32 7.40 1.03
N ILE A 122 5.69 8.28 0.25
CA ILE A 122 6.27 8.83 -0.98
C ILE A 122 7.56 9.57 -0.67
N THR A 123 7.60 10.30 0.45
CA THR A 123 8.80 11.01 0.91
C THR A 123 9.94 10.03 1.21
N ALA A 124 9.65 8.93 1.92
CA ALA A 124 10.64 7.89 2.23
C ALA A 124 11.15 7.19 0.96
N LEU A 125 10.26 6.89 0.01
CA LEU A 125 10.64 6.24 -1.26
C LEU A 125 11.55 7.10 -2.13
N LYS A 126 11.36 8.43 -2.14
CA LYS A 126 12.19 9.35 -2.94
C LYS A 126 13.58 9.63 -2.33
N GLN A 127 13.83 9.18 -1.09
CA GLN A 127 15.10 9.39 -0.39
C GLN A 127 16.04 8.17 -0.44
N GLN A 128 15.57 7.05 -1.00
CA GLN A 128 16.36 5.84 -1.26
C GLN A 128 17.04 5.91 -2.63
#